data_AF-A0A956PGA8-F1
#
_entry.id   AF-A0A956PGA8-F1
#
_cell.length_a   1.000
_cell.length_b   1.000
_cell.length_c   1.000
_cell.angle_alpha   90.00
_cell.angle_beta   90.00
_cell.angle_gamma   90.00
#
_symmetry.space_group_name_H-M   'P 1'
#
loop_
_entity.id
_entity.type
_entity.pdbx_description
1 polymer ?
#
loop_
_entity_poly.entity_id
_entity_poly.type
_entity_poly.pdbx_seq_one_letter_code
_entity_poly.pdbx_strand_id
1 'polypeptide(L)'
;MRKVAVFIVLLALFSTVGVWIAYNRLKGQPREPRPPVGATPSLPDGAIYSVGPLPIDDWRLAQHEKLAQRLGRGPKQILVISGGGARGAFGAGILTGWSQSGKRPEFDVVTGVSVGSLQAVFAFLGSAFDGELEKVFAHHQHLSNFSLWESPRGAMSDVTPFEEAIRKSFNQQVMEAVAQRYSEGKFLFVGTTNLDAGEFVVWDMGAIASSGRPDALHHFQSVLLASCSMPMVFPPSFFEVQVDGANYREMHVDGGVRSPLFLPDFVVDSTGGEGDVYILVNHTVESTRDYHPIGVSLTDIGFASFRTLL
;
A
#
# COMPACT_ATOMS: atom_id res chain seq x y z
N MET A 1 8.79 48.89 -3.02
CA MET A 1 8.00 48.48 -1.83
C MET A 1 6.54 48.11 -2.13
N ARG A 2 5.78 48.85 -2.96
CA ARG A 2 4.37 48.49 -3.30
C ARG A 2 4.14 47.22 -4.13
N LYS A 3 5.12 46.75 -4.92
CA LYS A 3 4.98 45.53 -5.76
C LYS A 3 5.19 44.21 -5.01
N VAL A 4 5.87 44.22 -3.86
CA VAL A 4 6.13 43.02 -3.04
C VAL A 4 4.92 42.68 -2.16
N ALA A 5 4.18 43.69 -1.68
CA ALA A 5 2.97 43.50 -0.89
C ALA A 5 1.81 42.87 -1.70
N VAL A 6 1.69 43.16 -3.00
CA VAL A 6 0.64 42.59 -3.86
C VAL A 6 0.91 41.11 -4.17
N PHE A 7 2.18 40.71 -4.24
CA PHE A 7 2.56 39.32 -4.53
C PHE A 7 2.32 38.37 -3.34
N ILE A 8 2.54 38.85 -2.11
CA ILE A 8 2.28 38.08 -0.88
C ILE A 8 0.77 37.89 -0.63
N VAL A 9 -0.05 38.90 -0.95
CA VAL A 9 -1.52 38.80 -0.83
C VAL A 9 -2.12 37.83 -1.87
N LEU A 10 -1.54 37.75 -3.08
CA LEU A 10 -1.96 36.78 -4.10
C LEU A 10 -1.59 35.33 -3.73
N LEU A 11 -0.42 35.10 -3.13
CA LEU A 11 -0.01 33.77 -2.65
C LEU A 11 -0.89 33.26 -1.49
N ALA A 12 -1.36 34.14 -0.60
CA ALA A 12 -2.33 33.81 0.44
C ALA A 12 -3.75 33.53 -0.10
N LEU A 13 -4.12 34.15 -1.24
CA LEU A 13 -5.39 33.87 -1.93
C LEU A 13 -5.34 32.54 -2.71
N PHE A 14 -4.22 32.15 -3.29
CA PHE A 14 -4.10 30.88 -4.02
C PHE A 14 -4.05 29.65 -3.09
N SER A 15 -3.40 29.75 -1.92
CA SER A 15 -3.42 28.67 -0.92
C SER A 15 -4.81 28.48 -0.30
N THR A 16 -5.54 29.57 -0.09
CA THR A 16 -6.92 29.50 0.41
C THR A 16 -7.91 29.00 -0.62
N VAL A 17 -7.72 29.29 -1.93
CA VAL A 17 -8.58 28.73 -2.99
C VAL A 17 -8.40 27.22 -3.15
N GLY A 18 -7.18 26.69 -3.12
CA GLY A 18 -6.95 25.24 -3.17
C GLY A 18 -7.54 24.51 -1.97
N VAL A 19 -7.33 25.04 -0.76
CA VAL A 19 -7.96 24.52 0.47
C VAL A 19 -9.48 24.68 0.45
N TRP A 20 -10.01 25.78 -0.12
CA TRP A 20 -11.44 26.03 -0.25
C TRP A 20 -12.11 25.13 -1.29
N ILE A 21 -11.43 24.80 -2.39
CA ILE A 21 -11.91 23.84 -3.40
C ILE A 21 -11.91 22.42 -2.81
N ALA A 22 -10.83 22.00 -2.16
CA ALA A 22 -10.76 20.71 -1.47
C ALA A 22 -11.82 20.63 -0.35
N TYR A 23 -11.95 21.68 0.46
CA TYR A 23 -12.97 21.81 1.49
C TYR A 23 -14.38 21.73 0.91
N ASN A 24 -14.70 22.45 -0.17
CA ASN A 24 -16.03 22.41 -0.78
C ASN A 24 -16.34 21.09 -1.50
N ARG A 25 -15.34 20.39 -2.04
CA ARG A 25 -15.49 19.03 -2.58
C ARG A 25 -15.80 18.03 -1.46
N LEU A 26 -15.14 18.16 -0.31
CA LEU A 26 -15.34 17.30 0.86
C LEU A 26 -16.61 17.65 1.66
N LYS A 27 -17.05 18.91 1.64
CA LYS A 27 -18.21 19.43 2.40
C LYS A 27 -19.55 18.84 1.95
N GLY A 28 -19.64 18.32 0.73
CA GLY A 28 -20.87 17.76 0.14
C GLY A 28 -20.92 16.24 0.07
N GLN A 29 -19.82 15.55 0.34
CA GLN A 29 -19.84 14.09 0.44
C GLN A 29 -20.39 13.71 1.83
N PRO A 30 -21.26 12.69 1.93
CA PRO A 30 -21.59 12.14 3.23
C PRO A 30 -20.27 11.79 3.92
N ARG A 31 -19.99 12.43 5.06
CA ARG A 31 -18.87 11.99 5.89
C ARG A 31 -19.23 10.60 6.37
N GLU A 32 -18.60 9.61 5.77
CA GLU A 32 -18.77 8.23 6.17
C GLU A 32 -18.46 8.14 7.67
N PRO A 33 -19.26 7.37 8.44
CA PRO A 33 -19.08 7.30 9.87
C PRO A 33 -17.65 6.80 10.17
N ARG A 34 -16.89 7.62 10.89
CA ARG A 34 -15.53 7.29 11.36
C ARG A 34 -15.58 6.73 12.77
N PRO A 35 -14.70 5.79 13.13
CA PRO A 35 -14.62 5.32 14.50
C PRO A 35 -14.51 6.48 15.49
N PRO A 36 -15.21 6.44 16.63
CA PRO A 36 -15.08 7.46 17.68
C PRO A 36 -13.64 7.55 18.19
N VAL A 37 -13.22 8.74 18.62
CA VAL A 37 -11.90 8.93 19.23
C VAL A 37 -11.76 8.03 20.46
N GLY A 38 -10.69 7.24 20.50
CA GLY A 38 -10.40 6.31 21.60
C GLY A 38 -11.11 4.95 21.50
N ALA A 39 -11.93 4.71 20.47
CA ALA A 39 -12.47 3.40 20.20
C ALA A 39 -11.41 2.46 19.61
N THR A 40 -11.57 1.15 19.88
CA THR A 40 -10.82 0.08 19.20
C THR A 40 -11.76 -0.60 18.19
N PRO A 41 -11.64 -0.31 16.89
CA PRO A 41 -12.46 -0.97 15.88
C PRO A 41 -12.08 -2.44 15.70
N SER A 42 -13.01 -3.23 15.15
CA SER A 42 -12.66 -4.52 14.57
C SER A 42 -11.64 -4.34 13.44
N LEU A 43 -10.94 -5.42 13.08
CA LEU A 43 -10.12 -5.44 11.87
C LEU A 43 -11.03 -5.59 10.65
N PRO A 44 -10.72 -4.92 9.53
CA PRO A 44 -11.20 -5.37 8.24
C PRO A 44 -10.78 -6.81 7.99
N ASP A 45 -11.58 -7.55 7.25
CA ASP A 45 -11.24 -8.94 6.98
C ASP A 45 -9.92 -9.08 6.22
N GLY A 46 -9.06 -9.95 6.73
CA GLY A 46 -7.71 -10.18 6.19
C GLY A 46 -6.69 -9.14 6.62
N ALA A 47 -7.08 -8.05 7.28
CA ALA A 47 -6.14 -7.14 7.89
C ALA A 47 -5.57 -7.72 9.20
N ILE A 48 -4.34 -7.33 9.50
CA ILE A 48 -3.56 -7.67 10.68
C ILE A 48 -2.83 -6.38 11.05
N TYR A 49 -3.16 -5.81 12.19
CA TYR A 49 -2.43 -4.65 12.68
C TYR A 49 -0.98 -5.06 12.98
N SER A 50 -0.03 -4.29 12.46
CA SER A 50 1.34 -4.34 12.95
C SER A 50 1.32 -4.06 14.45
N VAL A 51 2.32 -4.54 15.18
CA VAL A 51 2.58 -4.12 16.56
C VAL A 51 2.89 -2.62 16.56
N GLY A 52 1.83 -1.81 16.70
CA GLY A 52 1.82 -0.36 16.56
C GLY A 52 1.64 0.36 17.91
N PRO A 53 1.43 1.68 17.90
CA PRO A 53 1.24 2.48 19.12
C PRO A 53 -0.11 2.27 19.80
N LEU A 54 -1.14 1.75 19.11
CA LEU A 54 -2.36 1.33 19.80
C LEU A 54 -2.02 0.14 20.72
N PRO A 55 -2.70 0.02 21.88
CA PRO A 55 -2.47 -1.09 22.80
C PRO A 55 -2.44 -2.41 22.03
N ILE A 56 -1.42 -3.22 22.31
CA ILE A 56 -1.41 -4.60 21.87
C ILE A 56 -2.37 -5.32 22.81
N ASP A 57 -3.63 -5.36 22.42
CA ASP A 57 -4.66 -6.13 23.10
C ASP A 57 -4.54 -7.62 22.71
N ASP A 58 -4.96 -8.50 23.64
CA ASP A 58 -4.82 -9.96 23.52
C ASP A 58 -5.36 -10.50 22.20
N TRP A 59 -6.36 -9.84 21.63
CA TRP A 59 -6.94 -10.20 20.35
C TRP A 59 -5.98 -10.01 19.17
N ARG A 60 -5.18 -8.94 19.14
CA ARG A 60 -4.18 -8.71 18.08
C ARG A 60 -3.05 -9.74 18.16
N LEU A 61 -2.59 -10.06 19.38
CA LEU A 61 -1.62 -11.13 19.61
C LEU A 61 -2.16 -12.48 19.15
N ALA A 62 -3.42 -12.79 19.43
CA ALA A 62 -4.05 -14.03 18.99
C ALA A 62 -4.10 -14.15 17.46
N GLN A 63 -4.24 -13.04 16.71
CA GLN A 63 -4.14 -13.07 15.24
C GLN A 63 -2.72 -13.41 14.77
N HIS A 64 -1.71 -12.79 15.39
CA HIS A 64 -0.30 -13.07 15.07
C HIS A 64 0.05 -14.53 15.36
N GLU A 65 -0.39 -15.06 16.51
CA GLU A 65 -0.17 -16.46 16.88
C GLU A 65 -0.87 -17.42 15.92
N LYS A 66 -2.14 -17.17 15.60
CA LYS A 66 -2.89 -17.99 14.63
C LYS A 66 -2.21 -18.03 13.27
N LEU A 67 -1.66 -16.91 12.81
CA LEU A 67 -0.96 -16.84 11.55
C LEU A 67 0.42 -17.53 11.61
N ALA A 68 1.16 -17.35 12.71
CA ALA A 68 2.41 -18.07 12.95
C ALA A 68 2.21 -19.60 12.94
N GLN A 69 1.13 -20.08 13.58
CA GLN A 69 0.75 -21.50 13.55
C GLN A 69 0.44 -21.96 12.11
N ARG A 70 -0.28 -21.14 11.34
CA ARG A 70 -0.64 -21.47 9.95
C ARG A 70 0.56 -21.46 9.00
N LEU A 71 1.49 -20.53 9.18
CA LEU A 71 2.77 -20.48 8.47
C LEU A 71 3.59 -21.77 8.69
N GLY A 72 3.46 -22.35 9.88
CA GLY A 72 4.18 -23.55 10.29
C GLY A 72 5.68 -23.29 10.45
N ARG A 73 6.29 -23.97 11.43
CA ARG A 73 7.72 -23.79 11.72
C ARG A 73 8.59 -24.54 10.69
N GLY A 74 9.60 -23.87 10.14
CA GLY A 74 10.62 -24.48 9.29
C GLY A 74 11.24 -23.51 8.29
N PRO A 75 12.25 -23.94 7.50
CA PRO A 75 12.92 -23.09 6.53
C PRO A 75 11.95 -22.43 5.54
N LYS A 76 12.17 -21.15 5.22
CA LYS A 76 11.35 -20.39 4.27
C LYS A 76 12.21 -19.63 3.25
N GLN A 77 11.77 -19.60 2.00
CA GLN A 77 12.24 -18.63 1.01
C GLN A 77 11.31 -17.41 1.03
N ILE A 78 11.84 -16.25 1.43
CA ILE A 78 11.05 -15.04 1.65
C ILE A 78 11.47 -13.96 0.64
N LEU A 79 10.51 -13.36 -0.05
CA LEU A 79 10.73 -12.17 -0.88
C LEU A 79 10.08 -10.94 -0.26
N VAL A 80 10.86 -9.90 0.00
CA VAL A 80 10.39 -8.61 0.48
C VAL A 80 10.57 -7.57 -0.61
N ILE A 81 9.49 -6.92 -1.03
CA ILE A 81 9.50 -5.95 -2.12
C ILE A 81 9.14 -4.57 -1.61
N SER A 82 10.07 -3.62 -1.76
CA SER A 82 9.85 -2.25 -1.33
C SER A 82 8.90 -1.47 -2.24
N GLY A 83 8.33 -0.40 -1.71
CA GLY A 83 7.80 0.70 -2.49
C GLY A 83 8.90 1.39 -3.33
N GLY A 84 8.48 2.23 -4.27
CA GLY A 84 9.41 2.91 -5.17
C GLY A 84 8.77 3.86 -6.19
N GLY A 85 7.49 4.21 -6.02
CA GLY A 85 6.74 5.07 -6.92
C GLY A 85 6.82 4.62 -8.38
N ALA A 86 7.15 5.53 -9.28
CA ALA A 86 7.24 5.27 -10.72
C ALA A 86 8.38 4.31 -11.14
N ARG A 87 9.26 3.88 -10.22
CA ARG A 87 10.41 3.01 -10.52
C ARG A 87 10.10 1.50 -10.50
N GLY A 88 8.83 1.11 -10.43
CA GLY A 88 8.42 -0.31 -10.42
C GLY A 88 8.86 -1.13 -11.65
N ALA A 89 9.21 -0.50 -12.78
CA ALA A 89 9.76 -1.22 -13.92
C ALA A 89 11.10 -1.91 -13.62
N PHE A 90 11.91 -1.35 -12.71
CA PHE A 90 13.16 -1.97 -12.27
C PHE A 90 12.91 -3.33 -11.60
N GLY A 91 12.04 -3.37 -10.59
CA GLY A 91 11.72 -4.61 -9.89
C GLY A 91 11.05 -5.63 -10.80
N ALA A 92 10.18 -5.20 -11.71
CA ALA A 92 9.59 -6.07 -12.72
C ALA A 92 10.67 -6.74 -13.59
N GLY A 93 11.64 -5.97 -14.09
CA GLY A 93 12.75 -6.49 -14.89
C GLY A 93 13.67 -7.46 -14.13
N ILE A 94 13.91 -7.24 -12.83
CA ILE A 94 14.65 -8.19 -11.98
C ILE A 94 13.89 -9.52 -11.88
N LEU A 95 12.60 -9.45 -11.61
CA LEU A 95 11.75 -10.64 -11.44
C LEU A 95 11.66 -11.46 -12.73
N THR A 96 11.43 -10.80 -13.87
CA THR A 96 11.36 -11.50 -15.17
C THR A 96 12.73 -12.01 -15.61
N GLY A 97 13.80 -11.24 -15.40
CA GLY A 97 15.17 -11.69 -15.66
C GLY A 97 15.56 -12.92 -14.83
N TRP A 98 15.14 -13.00 -13.57
CA TRP A 98 15.33 -14.21 -12.75
C TRP A 98 14.60 -15.42 -13.31
N SER A 99 13.35 -15.26 -13.72
CA SER A 99 12.59 -16.34 -14.37
C SER A 99 13.25 -16.79 -15.67
N GLN A 100 13.66 -15.85 -16.53
CA GLN A 100 14.35 -16.14 -17.79
C GLN A 100 15.67 -16.89 -17.57
N SER A 101 16.39 -16.58 -16.49
CA SER A 101 17.61 -17.29 -16.12
C SER A 101 17.37 -18.69 -15.54
N GLY A 102 16.12 -19.04 -15.21
CA GLY A 102 15.75 -20.29 -14.54
C GLY A 102 16.17 -20.35 -13.07
N LYS A 103 16.54 -19.22 -12.46
CA LYS A 103 17.10 -19.15 -11.09
C LYS A 103 16.19 -18.45 -10.08
N ARG A 104 14.98 -18.06 -10.48
CA ARG A 104 14.03 -17.44 -9.56
C ARG A 104 13.64 -18.46 -8.47
N PRO A 105 13.87 -18.16 -7.18
CA PRO A 105 13.40 -19.02 -6.11
C PRO A 105 11.87 -19.13 -6.13
N GLU A 106 11.34 -20.27 -5.70
CA GLU A 106 9.93 -20.37 -5.32
C GLU A 106 9.79 -19.83 -3.89
N PHE A 107 8.99 -18.78 -3.72
CA PHE A 107 8.85 -18.12 -2.43
C PHE A 107 7.72 -18.74 -1.60
N ASP A 108 8.01 -19.01 -0.33
CA ASP A 108 7.02 -19.38 0.68
C ASP A 108 6.21 -18.17 1.15
N VAL A 109 6.88 -17.03 1.26
CA VAL A 109 6.28 -15.77 1.70
C VAL A 109 6.73 -14.65 0.78
N VAL A 110 5.79 -13.84 0.31
CA VAL A 110 6.09 -12.60 -0.41
C VAL A 110 5.42 -11.43 0.29
N THR A 111 6.17 -10.36 0.53
CA THR A 111 5.64 -9.10 1.08
C THR A 111 5.83 -7.96 0.10
N GLY A 112 4.90 -7.01 0.08
CA GLY A 112 4.99 -5.86 -0.80
C GLY A 112 4.23 -4.62 -0.32
N VAL A 113 4.80 -3.44 -0.58
CA VAL A 113 4.21 -2.14 -0.26
C VAL A 113 4.20 -1.25 -1.49
N SER A 114 3.17 -0.43 -1.67
CA SER A 114 3.07 0.51 -2.80
C SER A 114 3.21 -0.24 -4.12
N VAL A 115 3.97 0.29 -5.06
CA VAL A 115 4.31 -0.39 -6.32
C VAL A 115 4.82 -1.82 -6.13
N GLY A 116 5.51 -2.08 -5.00
CA GLY A 116 6.00 -3.41 -4.62
C GLY A 116 4.87 -4.39 -4.27
N SER A 117 3.71 -3.91 -3.82
CA SER A 117 2.54 -4.78 -3.58
C SER A 117 1.97 -5.36 -4.88
N LEU A 118 1.98 -4.58 -5.96
CA LEU A 118 1.55 -5.05 -7.29
C LEU A 118 2.55 -6.09 -7.84
N GLN A 119 3.85 -5.83 -7.68
CA GLN A 119 4.90 -6.78 -8.04
C GLN A 119 4.81 -8.06 -7.19
N ALA A 120 4.51 -7.93 -5.90
CA ALA A 120 4.44 -9.04 -4.95
C ALA A 120 3.38 -10.07 -5.36
N VAL A 121 2.21 -9.63 -5.84
CA VAL A 121 1.17 -10.54 -6.34
C VAL A 121 1.73 -11.40 -7.48
N PHE A 122 2.28 -10.79 -8.53
CA PHE A 122 2.82 -11.57 -9.65
C PHE A 122 4.04 -12.39 -9.26
N ALA A 123 4.86 -11.89 -8.33
CA ALA A 123 6.00 -12.63 -7.84
C ALA A 123 5.65 -13.86 -7.01
N PHE A 124 4.58 -13.76 -6.25
CA PHE A 124 3.99 -14.86 -5.51
C PHE A 124 3.43 -15.93 -6.46
N LEU A 125 2.78 -15.51 -7.54
CA LEU A 125 2.22 -16.43 -8.54
C LEU A 125 3.29 -17.10 -9.43
N GLY A 126 4.47 -16.48 -9.55
CA GLY A 126 5.63 -17.05 -10.24
C GLY A 126 5.66 -16.72 -11.74
N SER A 127 6.56 -17.40 -12.46
CA SER A 127 6.94 -17.03 -13.84
C SER A 127 5.81 -17.09 -14.86
N ALA A 128 4.76 -17.89 -14.62
CA ALA A 128 3.57 -17.93 -15.46
C ALA A 128 2.86 -16.56 -15.57
N PHE A 129 3.07 -15.68 -14.59
CA PHE A 129 2.48 -14.34 -14.55
C PHE A 129 3.46 -13.22 -14.94
N ASP A 130 4.68 -13.55 -15.37
CA ASP A 130 5.66 -12.54 -15.78
C ASP A 130 5.18 -11.70 -16.97
N GLY A 131 4.39 -12.28 -17.88
CA GLY A 131 3.79 -11.51 -18.97
C GLY A 131 2.78 -10.45 -18.49
N GLU A 132 2.02 -10.72 -17.42
CA GLU A 132 1.13 -9.73 -16.82
C GLU A 132 1.91 -8.70 -16.01
N LEU A 133 2.95 -9.13 -15.29
CA LEU A 133 3.89 -8.23 -14.62
C LEU A 133 4.51 -7.24 -15.62
N GLU A 134 5.03 -7.72 -16.75
CA GLU A 134 5.59 -6.87 -17.80
C GLU A 134 4.54 -5.93 -18.39
N LYS A 135 3.32 -6.39 -18.69
CA LYS A 135 2.27 -5.50 -19.22
C LYS A 135 1.95 -4.35 -18.26
N VAL A 136 1.78 -4.67 -16.97
CA VAL A 136 1.55 -3.67 -15.93
C VAL A 136 2.73 -2.69 -15.87
N PHE A 137 3.98 -3.15 -15.87
CA PHE A 137 5.11 -2.23 -15.66
C PHE A 137 5.71 -1.59 -16.93
N ALA A 138 5.40 -2.12 -18.12
CA ALA A 138 5.82 -1.55 -19.41
C ALA A 138 4.90 -0.42 -19.86
N HIS A 139 3.58 -0.55 -19.66
CA HIS A 139 2.62 0.47 -20.10
C HIS A 139 2.52 1.67 -19.16
N HIS A 140 2.95 1.51 -17.90
CA HIS A 140 2.89 2.57 -16.89
C HIS A 140 4.13 3.50 -16.88
N GLN A 141 5.05 3.37 -17.87
CA GLN A 141 6.11 4.37 -18.10
C GLN A 141 5.52 5.77 -18.39
N HIS A 142 4.24 5.87 -18.77
CA HIS A 142 3.53 7.14 -18.95
C HIS A 142 3.06 7.80 -17.65
N LEU A 143 3.17 7.15 -16.48
CA LEU A 143 2.96 7.84 -15.20
C LEU A 143 4.08 8.86 -14.90
N SER A 144 5.22 8.78 -15.60
CA SER A 144 6.26 9.83 -15.58
C SER A 144 5.79 11.15 -16.23
N ASN A 145 4.69 11.12 -17.00
CA ASN A 145 4.03 12.30 -17.57
C ASN A 145 2.89 12.83 -16.69
N PHE A 146 2.78 12.45 -15.42
CA PHE A 146 1.93 13.17 -14.47
C PHE A 146 2.53 14.56 -14.22
N SER A 147 2.28 15.46 -15.17
CA SER A 147 2.30 16.90 -14.97
C SER A 147 1.30 17.22 -13.86
N LEU A 148 1.79 17.22 -12.62
CA LEU A 148 1.02 17.59 -11.43
C LEU A 148 0.58 19.07 -11.44
N TRP A 149 0.79 19.84 -12.53
CA TRP A 149 0.69 21.30 -12.50
C TRP A 149 0.08 22.03 -13.72
N GLU A 150 -0.82 21.43 -14.50
CA GLU A 150 -1.62 22.22 -15.48
C GLU A 150 -3.14 22.26 -15.17
N SER A 151 -3.52 22.21 -13.88
CA SER A 151 -4.92 22.44 -13.50
C SER A 151 -5.05 23.51 -12.40
N PRO A 152 -5.73 24.64 -12.65
CA PRO A 152 -5.93 25.72 -11.67
C PRO A 152 -6.90 25.36 -10.52
N ARG A 153 -7.19 24.06 -10.28
CA ARG A 153 -8.19 23.59 -9.31
C ARG A 153 -7.64 22.91 -8.05
N GLY A 154 -6.32 22.80 -7.87
CA GLY A 154 -5.74 22.31 -6.61
C GLY A 154 -6.10 20.85 -6.32
N ALA A 155 -5.21 19.94 -6.74
CA ALA A 155 -5.30 18.47 -6.66
C ALA A 155 -6.31 17.78 -7.60
N MET A 156 -5.94 16.54 -7.97
CA MET A 156 -6.69 15.54 -8.74
C MET A 156 -6.55 15.64 -10.26
N SER A 157 -5.45 15.11 -10.78
CA SER A 157 -5.48 14.34 -12.03
C SER A 157 -6.60 13.30 -11.95
N ASP A 158 -7.28 13.01 -13.06
CA ASP A 158 -8.22 11.90 -13.12
C ASP A 158 -7.43 10.59 -12.90
N VAL A 159 -7.57 10.00 -11.71
CA VAL A 159 -6.88 8.77 -11.31
C VAL A 159 -7.62 7.51 -11.75
N THR A 160 -8.85 7.66 -12.27
CA THR A 160 -9.71 6.56 -12.72
C THR A 160 -8.98 5.59 -13.67
N PRO A 161 -8.17 6.04 -14.65
CA PRO A 161 -7.46 5.12 -15.54
C PRO A 161 -6.47 4.21 -14.81
N PHE A 162 -5.83 4.69 -13.74
CA PHE A 162 -4.92 3.89 -12.93
C PHE A 162 -5.68 2.87 -12.08
N GLU A 163 -6.79 3.29 -11.48
CA GLU A 163 -7.65 2.38 -10.71
C GLU A 163 -8.23 1.28 -11.61
N GLU A 164 -8.74 1.64 -12.78
CA GLU A 164 -9.25 0.69 -13.78
C GLU A 164 -8.17 -0.27 -14.27
N ALA A 165 -6.93 0.22 -14.48
CA ALA A 165 -5.81 -0.63 -14.86
C ALA A 165 -5.50 -1.68 -13.78
N ILE A 166 -5.45 -1.27 -12.50
CA ILE A 166 -5.28 -2.21 -11.38
C ILE A 166 -6.44 -3.20 -11.36
N ARG A 167 -7.70 -2.75 -11.41
CA ARG A 167 -8.86 -3.65 -11.35
C ARG A 167 -8.90 -4.64 -12.51
N LYS A 168 -8.46 -4.22 -13.70
CA LYS A 168 -8.37 -5.09 -14.88
C LYS A 168 -7.25 -6.13 -14.76
N SER A 169 -6.08 -5.71 -14.29
CA SER A 169 -4.91 -6.59 -14.15
C SER A 169 -5.05 -7.57 -12.98
N PHE A 170 -5.58 -7.13 -11.85
CA PHE A 170 -5.80 -7.95 -10.65
C PHE A 170 -7.25 -8.44 -10.61
N ASN A 171 -7.60 -9.25 -11.61
CA ASN A 171 -8.94 -9.77 -11.83
C ASN A 171 -9.19 -11.10 -11.07
N GLN A 172 -10.36 -11.69 -11.29
CA GLN A 172 -10.79 -12.94 -10.65
C GLN A 172 -9.77 -14.08 -10.81
N GLN A 173 -9.19 -14.26 -12.00
CA GLN A 173 -8.21 -15.31 -12.27
C GLN A 173 -6.95 -15.14 -11.40
N VAL A 174 -6.47 -13.91 -11.25
CA VAL A 174 -5.32 -13.60 -10.40
C VAL A 174 -5.63 -13.88 -8.94
N MET A 175 -6.81 -13.47 -8.46
CA MET A 175 -7.24 -13.72 -7.08
C MET A 175 -7.36 -15.23 -6.79
N GLU A 176 -7.96 -16.00 -7.69
CA GLU A 176 -8.09 -17.45 -7.56
C GLU A 176 -6.73 -18.15 -7.54
N ALA A 177 -5.78 -17.70 -8.37
CA ALA A 177 -4.41 -18.21 -8.33
C ALA A 177 -3.72 -17.91 -6.99
N VAL A 178 -3.98 -16.73 -6.39
CA VAL A 178 -3.49 -16.40 -5.05
C VAL A 178 -4.12 -17.33 -4.00
N ALA A 179 -5.42 -17.60 -4.07
CA ALA A 179 -6.10 -18.53 -3.19
C ALA A 179 -5.55 -19.97 -3.32
N GLN A 180 -5.24 -20.41 -4.54
CA GLN A 180 -4.62 -21.71 -4.77
C GLN A 180 -3.27 -21.83 -4.06
N ARG A 181 -2.36 -20.87 -4.28
CA ARG A 181 -1.05 -20.86 -3.60
C ARG A 181 -1.20 -20.78 -2.08
N TYR A 182 -2.21 -20.06 -1.59
CA TYR A 182 -2.52 -20.01 -0.17
C TYR A 182 -2.94 -21.37 0.39
N SER A 183 -3.69 -22.17 -0.36
CA SER A 183 -4.04 -23.54 0.02
C SER A 183 -2.83 -24.49 0.08
N GLU A 184 -1.75 -24.15 -0.63
CA GLU A 184 -0.47 -24.86 -0.64
C GLU A 184 0.47 -24.43 0.50
N GLY A 185 0.01 -23.56 1.41
CA GLY A 185 0.81 -23.06 2.54
C GLY A 185 1.79 -21.95 2.16
N LYS A 186 1.51 -21.20 1.09
CA LYS A 186 2.29 -20.02 0.67
C LYS A 186 1.54 -18.74 1.05
N PHE A 187 2.25 -17.69 1.41
CA PHE A 187 1.63 -16.46 1.95
C PHE A 187 2.02 -15.21 1.17
N LEU A 188 1.03 -14.35 0.93
CA LEU A 188 1.21 -13.05 0.30
C LEU A 188 0.70 -11.98 1.25
N PHE A 189 1.60 -11.08 1.66
CA PHE A 189 1.29 -9.97 2.55
C PHE A 189 1.45 -8.62 1.85
N VAL A 190 0.46 -7.75 2.00
CA VAL A 190 0.50 -6.37 1.48
C VAL A 190 0.42 -5.38 2.63
N GLY A 191 1.14 -4.27 2.53
CA GLY A 191 1.16 -3.23 3.57
C GLY A 191 0.41 -1.96 3.16
N THR A 192 -0.41 -1.42 4.06
CA THR A 192 -1.05 -0.09 3.94
C THR A 192 -0.84 0.72 5.21
N THR A 193 -1.13 2.03 5.15
CA THR A 193 -1.14 2.89 6.34
C THR A 193 -2.58 3.25 6.68
N ASN A 194 -3.08 2.83 7.85
CA ASN A 194 -4.34 3.33 8.42
C ASN A 194 -4.08 4.74 8.96
N LEU A 195 -4.65 5.76 8.31
CA LEU A 195 -4.45 7.16 8.69
C LEU A 195 -5.28 7.58 9.91
N ASP A 196 -6.37 6.90 10.24
CA ASP A 196 -7.15 7.19 11.45
C ASP A 196 -6.38 6.80 12.70
N ALA A 197 -5.75 5.62 12.64
CA ALA A 197 -5.02 5.04 13.76
C ALA A 197 -3.52 5.42 13.75
N GLY A 198 -3.00 5.92 12.63
CA GLY A 198 -1.56 6.16 12.46
C GLY A 198 -0.73 4.87 12.44
N GLU A 199 -1.33 3.76 12.02
CA GLU A 199 -0.74 2.42 12.10
C GLU A 199 -0.41 1.84 10.72
N PHE A 200 0.64 1.02 10.69
CA PHE A 200 0.89 0.14 9.55
C PHE A 200 0.00 -1.10 9.66
N VAL A 201 -0.66 -1.45 8.55
CA VAL A 201 -1.58 -2.58 8.48
C VAL A 201 -1.07 -3.58 7.45
N VAL A 202 -0.91 -4.82 7.89
CA VAL A 202 -0.53 -5.97 7.06
C VAL A 202 -1.81 -6.68 6.62
N TRP A 203 -1.91 -7.03 5.34
CA TRP A 203 -3.07 -7.72 4.77
C TRP A 203 -2.66 -9.10 4.28
N ASP A 204 -3.30 -10.16 4.79
CA ASP A 204 -3.18 -11.53 4.27
C ASP A 204 -4.06 -11.65 3.01
N MET A 205 -3.43 -11.48 1.84
CA MET A 205 -4.12 -11.49 0.55
C MET A 205 -4.67 -12.88 0.20
N GLY A 206 -4.04 -13.95 0.71
CA GLY A 206 -4.51 -15.32 0.53
C GLY A 206 -5.77 -15.61 1.35
N ALA A 207 -5.83 -15.11 2.59
CA ALA A 207 -7.02 -15.15 3.41
C ALA A 207 -8.19 -14.38 2.77
N ILE A 208 -7.93 -13.19 2.22
CA ILE A 208 -8.95 -12.40 1.48
C ILE A 208 -9.47 -13.21 0.29
N ALA A 209 -8.56 -13.71 -0.55
CA ALA A 209 -8.90 -14.46 -1.74
C ALA A 209 -9.68 -15.76 -1.44
N SER A 210 -9.46 -16.35 -0.26
CA SER A 210 -10.10 -17.60 0.19
C SER A 210 -11.29 -17.38 1.13
N SER A 211 -11.72 -16.14 1.36
CA SER A 211 -12.68 -15.81 2.43
C SER A 211 -14.13 -16.22 2.14
N GLY A 212 -14.48 -16.48 0.87
CA GLY A 212 -15.86 -16.78 0.45
C GLY A 212 -16.81 -15.57 0.50
N ARG A 213 -16.30 -14.38 0.78
CA ARG A 213 -17.08 -13.13 0.81
C ARG A 213 -17.59 -12.80 -0.61
N PRO A 214 -18.81 -12.25 -0.75
CA PRO A 214 -19.36 -11.93 -2.07
C PRO A 214 -18.58 -10.83 -2.80
N ASP A 215 -17.85 -9.99 -2.07
CA ASP A 215 -17.06 -8.87 -2.58
C ASP A 215 -15.54 -9.14 -2.58
N ALA A 216 -15.10 -10.42 -2.56
CA ALA A 216 -13.70 -10.82 -2.39
C ALA A 216 -12.74 -10.09 -3.33
N LEU A 217 -13.10 -10.06 -4.61
CA LEU A 217 -12.32 -9.42 -5.65
C LEU A 217 -12.24 -7.91 -5.44
N HIS A 218 -13.35 -7.28 -5.07
CA HIS A 218 -13.37 -5.85 -4.81
C HIS A 218 -12.49 -5.51 -3.61
N HIS A 219 -12.59 -6.27 -2.51
CA HIS A 219 -11.77 -6.08 -1.31
C HIS A 219 -10.27 -6.28 -1.61
N PHE A 220 -9.92 -7.36 -2.32
CA PHE A 220 -8.55 -7.64 -2.78
C PHE A 220 -7.97 -6.47 -3.59
N GLN A 221 -8.73 -5.96 -4.56
CA GLN A 221 -8.33 -4.80 -5.37
C GLN A 221 -8.23 -3.52 -4.54
N SER A 222 -9.15 -3.30 -3.61
CA SER A 222 -9.15 -2.13 -2.72
C SER A 222 -7.92 -2.08 -1.83
N VAL A 223 -7.42 -3.24 -1.35
CA VAL A 223 -6.16 -3.31 -0.59
C VAL A 223 -4.96 -2.93 -1.46
N LEU A 224 -4.87 -3.45 -2.68
CA LEU A 224 -3.79 -3.09 -3.61
C LEU A 224 -3.84 -1.61 -4.00
N LEU A 225 -5.04 -1.07 -4.23
CA LEU A 225 -5.25 0.36 -4.47
C LEU A 225 -4.80 1.19 -3.26
N ALA A 226 -5.25 0.82 -2.07
CA ALA A 226 -4.88 1.51 -0.82
C ALA A 226 -3.35 1.53 -0.66
N SER A 227 -2.69 0.40 -0.88
CA SER A 227 -1.23 0.25 -0.80
C SER A 227 -0.49 1.18 -1.75
N CYS A 228 -1.10 1.55 -2.90
CA CYS A 228 -0.55 2.46 -3.90
C CYS A 228 -1.09 3.90 -3.82
N SER A 229 -2.03 4.18 -2.92
CA SER A 229 -2.72 5.48 -2.82
C SER A 229 -1.84 6.51 -2.10
N MET A 230 -0.85 7.04 -2.81
CA MET A 230 0.06 8.04 -2.28
C MET A 230 -0.70 9.34 -1.93
N PRO A 231 -0.62 9.83 -0.67
CA PRO A 231 -1.29 11.06 -0.26
C PRO A 231 -0.96 12.24 -1.20
N MET A 232 -1.90 13.17 -1.34
CA MET A 232 -1.86 14.31 -2.27
C MET A 232 -2.00 13.99 -3.76
N VAL A 233 -1.78 12.75 -4.18
CA VAL A 233 -1.86 12.34 -5.60
C VAL A 233 -3.09 11.47 -5.86
N PHE A 234 -3.34 10.50 -4.97
CA PHE A 234 -4.44 9.56 -5.10
C PHE A 234 -5.42 9.70 -3.91
N PRO A 235 -6.72 9.44 -4.12
CA PRO A 235 -7.68 9.35 -3.02
C PRO A 235 -7.35 8.15 -2.12
N PRO A 236 -7.71 8.22 -0.83
CA PRO A 236 -7.58 7.06 0.05
C PRO A 236 -8.62 5.99 -0.27
N SER A 237 -8.33 4.76 0.15
CA SER A 237 -9.30 3.68 0.22
C SER A 237 -9.93 3.63 1.61
N PHE A 238 -11.16 3.13 1.68
CA PHE A 238 -11.90 3.02 2.93
C PHE A 238 -12.38 1.58 3.15
N PHE A 239 -12.20 1.05 4.35
CA PHE A 239 -12.56 -0.32 4.71
C PHE A 239 -13.55 -0.35 5.85
N GLU A 240 -14.53 -1.25 5.79
CA GLU A 240 -15.55 -1.39 6.82
C GLU A 240 -14.97 -2.00 8.09
N VAL A 241 -15.35 -1.42 9.22
CA VAL A 241 -15.00 -1.87 10.57
C VAL A 241 -16.19 -1.68 11.50
N GLN A 242 -16.20 -2.40 12.62
CA GLN A 242 -17.25 -2.31 13.63
C GLN A 242 -16.70 -1.76 14.95
N VAL A 243 -17.47 -0.89 15.59
CA VAL A 243 -17.25 -0.44 16.97
C VAL A 243 -18.58 -0.59 17.69
N ASP A 244 -18.60 -1.35 18.79
CA ASP A 244 -19.80 -1.57 19.61
C ASP A 244 -21.06 -1.97 18.81
N GLY A 245 -20.88 -2.78 17.75
CA GLY A 245 -21.95 -3.25 16.87
C GLY A 245 -22.45 -2.24 15.82
N ALA A 246 -21.87 -1.03 15.77
CA ALA A 246 -22.13 -0.05 14.71
C ALA A 246 -21.05 -0.11 13.63
N ASN A 247 -21.45 0.10 12.37
CA ASN A 247 -20.55 0.08 11.21
C ASN A 247 -19.91 1.45 10.99
N TYR A 248 -18.59 1.43 10.80
CA TYR A 248 -17.74 2.57 10.51
C TYR A 248 -16.82 2.24 9.34
N ARG A 249 -16.07 3.23 8.84
CA ARG A 249 -15.01 3.01 7.86
C ARG A 249 -13.71 3.65 8.30
N GLU A 250 -12.62 2.89 8.23
CA GLU A 250 -11.26 3.39 8.43
C GLU A 250 -10.62 3.74 7.09
N MET A 251 -9.74 4.76 7.08
CA MET A 251 -9.10 5.23 5.85
C MET A 251 -7.65 4.76 5.74
N HIS A 252 -7.32 4.27 4.56
CA HIS A 252 -6.01 3.72 4.23
C HIS A 252 -5.40 4.42 3.03
N VAL A 253 -4.09 4.63 3.13
CA VAL A 253 -3.24 5.18 2.08
C VAL A 253 -2.01 4.31 1.91
N ASP A 254 -1.12 4.74 1.01
CA ASP A 254 0.10 4.03 0.67
C ASP A 254 0.88 3.61 1.92
N GLY A 255 1.25 2.32 1.98
CA GLY A 255 1.98 1.76 3.12
C GLY A 255 3.37 2.39 3.30
N GLY A 256 3.96 2.89 2.21
CA GLY A 256 5.26 3.57 2.18
C GLY A 256 5.29 4.87 2.97
N VAL A 257 4.12 5.41 3.33
CA VAL A 257 3.98 6.54 4.27
C VAL A 257 4.48 6.16 5.67
N ARG A 258 4.32 4.89 6.08
CA ARG A 258 4.81 4.39 7.38
C ARG A 258 6.00 3.45 7.26
N SER A 259 6.04 2.59 6.24
CA SER A 259 7.17 1.69 6.01
C SER A 259 7.37 1.39 4.52
N PRO A 260 8.55 1.68 3.93
CA PRO A 260 8.81 1.43 2.52
C PRO A 260 8.94 -0.05 2.17
N LEU A 261 9.17 -0.92 3.16
CA LEU A 261 9.19 -2.38 3.05
C LEU A 261 8.88 -2.97 4.43
N PHE A 262 8.49 -4.23 4.52
CA PHE A 262 8.23 -4.87 5.81
C PHE A 262 8.46 -6.38 5.75
N LEU A 263 8.86 -6.93 6.90
CA LEU A 263 8.89 -8.36 7.17
C LEU A 263 8.28 -8.57 8.55
N PRO A 264 7.07 -9.15 8.67
CA PRO A 264 6.42 -9.30 9.97
C PRO A 264 7.17 -10.25 10.89
N ASP A 265 7.19 -9.95 12.20
CA ASP A 265 7.86 -10.78 13.21
C ASP A 265 7.34 -12.22 13.21
N PHE A 266 6.03 -12.44 13.06
CA PHE A 266 5.45 -13.78 12.97
C PHE A 266 5.95 -14.59 11.75
N VAL A 267 6.38 -13.92 10.67
CA VAL A 267 7.04 -14.59 9.54
C VAL A 267 8.45 -14.99 9.94
N VAL A 268 9.21 -14.09 10.57
CA VAL A 268 10.57 -14.36 11.06
C VAL A 268 10.55 -15.52 12.05
N ASP A 269 9.65 -15.50 13.02
CA ASP A 269 9.53 -16.55 14.03
C ASP A 269 9.17 -17.91 13.41
N SER A 270 8.37 -17.92 12.34
CA SER A 270 8.00 -19.14 11.62
C SER A 270 9.18 -19.82 10.92
N THR A 271 10.25 -19.07 10.62
CA THR A 271 11.45 -19.65 9.98
C THR A 271 12.21 -20.62 10.90
N GLY A 272 12.04 -20.49 12.22
CA GLY A 272 12.87 -21.20 13.19
C GLY A 272 14.37 -20.84 13.12
N GLY A 273 14.73 -19.75 12.44
CA GLY A 273 16.12 -19.33 12.23
C GLY A 273 16.77 -19.84 10.93
N GLU A 274 16.00 -20.51 10.05
CA GLU A 274 16.51 -21.10 8.80
C GLU A 274 15.76 -20.56 7.58
N GLY A 275 16.48 -20.35 6.46
CA GLY A 275 15.89 -19.89 5.19
C GLY A 275 16.61 -18.69 4.60
N ASP A 276 16.16 -18.26 3.43
CA ASP A 276 16.72 -17.13 2.70
C ASP A 276 15.72 -15.96 2.63
N VAL A 277 16.22 -14.75 2.88
CA VAL A 277 15.46 -13.51 2.68
C VAL A 277 16.04 -12.75 1.50
N TYR A 278 15.24 -12.59 0.45
CA TYR A 278 15.53 -11.78 -0.72
C TYR A 278 14.83 -10.44 -0.57
N ILE A 279 15.58 -9.34 -0.67
CA ILE A 279 15.02 -7.99 -0.58
C ILE A 279 15.17 -7.30 -1.92
N LEU A 280 14.05 -7.03 -2.58
CA LEU A 280 13.99 -6.23 -3.81
C LEU A 280 13.67 -4.79 -3.45
N VAL A 281 14.64 -3.92 -3.72
CA VAL A 281 14.56 -2.50 -3.42
C VAL A 281 14.33 -1.71 -4.71
N ASN A 282 13.10 -1.28 -4.95
CA ASN A 282 12.72 -0.51 -6.15
C ASN A 282 13.31 0.91 -6.19
N HIS A 283 13.60 1.47 -5.01
CA HIS A 283 14.15 2.80 -4.84
C HIS A 283 15.02 2.84 -3.58
N THR A 284 15.96 3.77 -3.48
CA THR A 284 16.70 4.07 -2.24
C THR A 284 15.79 3.99 -1.02
N VAL A 285 16.10 3.06 -0.11
CA VAL A 285 15.59 3.08 1.25
C VAL A 285 16.45 4.10 1.97
N GLU A 286 16.04 5.37 1.92
CA GLU A 286 16.78 6.44 2.58
C GLU A 286 16.79 6.17 4.08
N SER A 287 18.00 5.98 4.62
CA SER A 287 18.23 6.12 6.05
C SER A 287 17.93 7.57 6.40
N THR A 288 17.14 7.81 7.44
CA THR A 288 16.81 9.16 7.97
C THR A 288 18.04 9.96 8.44
N ARG A 289 19.26 9.45 8.23
CA ARG A 289 20.53 10.08 8.60
C ARG A 289 21.14 10.96 7.51
N ASP A 290 20.72 10.84 6.25
CA ASP A 290 21.29 11.63 5.17
C ASP A 290 20.49 12.93 4.96
N TYR A 291 21.17 14.07 5.08
CA TYR A 291 20.56 15.39 4.86
C TYR A 291 20.30 15.62 3.37
N HIS A 292 19.03 15.66 3.00
CA HIS A 292 18.59 16.04 1.67
C HIS A 292 17.72 17.31 1.74
N PRO A 293 18.12 18.43 1.12
CA PRO A 293 17.28 19.62 1.08
C PRO A 293 16.00 19.31 0.29
N ILE A 294 14.85 19.51 0.93
CA ILE A 294 13.55 19.35 0.31
C ILE A 294 13.33 20.49 -0.69
N GLY A 295 12.78 20.16 -1.86
CA GLY A 295 12.38 21.16 -2.85
C GLY A 295 11.35 22.14 -2.29
N VAL A 296 11.30 23.35 -2.83
CA VAL A 296 10.40 24.41 -2.35
C VAL A 296 8.99 24.35 -2.96
N SER A 297 8.67 23.29 -3.69
CA SER A 297 7.33 23.11 -4.28
C SER A 297 6.32 22.63 -3.22
N LEU A 298 5.04 22.96 -3.40
CA LEU A 298 3.98 22.52 -2.48
C LEU A 298 3.88 20.99 -2.39
N THR A 299 4.18 20.29 -3.48
CA THR A 299 4.21 18.83 -3.51
C THR A 299 5.39 18.29 -2.72
N ASP A 300 6.59 18.84 -2.89
CA ASP A 300 7.78 18.39 -2.15
C ASP A 300 7.65 18.65 -0.65
N ILE A 301 7.14 19.83 -0.29
CA ILE A 301 6.85 20.19 1.10
C ILE A 301 5.76 19.28 1.68
N GLY A 302 4.69 19.03 0.92
CA GLY A 302 3.62 18.12 1.33
C GLY A 302 4.14 16.70 1.58
N PHE A 303 4.91 16.13 0.64
CA PHE A 303 5.52 14.82 0.79
C PHE A 303 6.48 14.73 1.96
N ALA A 304 7.34 15.73 2.11
CA ALA A 304 8.25 15.79 3.25
C ALA A 304 7.50 15.90 4.58
N SER A 305 6.39 16.64 4.62
CA SER A 305 5.55 16.75 5.82
C SER A 305 4.90 15.41 6.18
N PHE A 306 4.44 14.62 5.20
CA PHE A 306 3.95 13.26 5.47
C PHE A 306 5.05 12.35 6.01
N ARG A 307 6.28 12.46 5.48
CA ARG A 307 7.44 11.71 5.98
C ARG A 307 7.88 12.10 7.39
N THR A 308 7.53 13.29 7.89
CA THR A 308 7.88 13.74 9.24
C THR A 308 6.80 13.50 10.29
N LEU A 309 5.57 13.22 9.88
CA LEU A 309 4.42 12.99 10.78
C LEU A 309 4.35 11.56 11.33
N LEU A 310 5.17 10.65 10.83
CA LEU A 310 5.23 9.23 11.14
C LEU A 310 6.68 8.78 11.32
#